data_AF-A0AA50V319-F1
#
_entry.id   AF-A0AA50V319-F1
#
_cell.length_a   1.000
_cell.length_b   1.000
_cell.length_c   1.000
_cell.angle_alpha   90.00
_cell.angle_beta   90.00
_cell.angle_gamma   90.00
#
_symmetry.space_group_name_H-M   'P 1'
#
loop_
_entity.id
_entity.type
_entity.pdbx_description
1 polymer ?
#
loop_
_entity_poly.entity_id
_entity_poly.type
_entity_poly.pdbx_seq_one_letter_code
_entity_poly.pdbx_strand_id
1 'polypeptide(L)' 'QLEGEIAEEWNVDNMDTLMPLVCDVVSFDMQHSAEIQACDLLMEIDRLNLLTQHMDQSNYARVCLYL' A
#
# COMPACT_ATOMS: atom_id res chain seq x y z
N GLN A 1 8.68 -7.80 4.34
CA GLN A 1 9.98 -7.35 4.90
C GLN A 1 10.38 -6.03 4.26
N LEU A 2 10.24 -5.92 2.93
CA LEU A 2 10.40 -4.66 2.21
C LEU A 2 9.40 -3.57 2.62
N GLU A 3 8.14 -3.93 2.88
CA GLU A 3 7.08 -2.98 3.25
C GLU A 3 7.43 -2.25 4.56
N GLY A 4 7.90 -3.00 5.56
CA GLY A 4 8.33 -2.42 6.83
C GLY A 4 9.55 -1.52 6.69
N GLU A 5 10.52 -1.86 5.84
CA GLU A 5 11.67 -0.98 5.57
C GLU A 5 11.24 0.32 4.88
N ILE A 6 10.30 0.25 3.93
CA ILE A 6 9.72 1.43 3.27
C ILE A 6 8.99 2.32 4.28
N ALA A 7 8.20 1.72 5.17
CA ALA A 7 7.46 2.45 6.20
C ALA A 7 8.39 3.10 7.24
N GLU A 8 9.44 2.40 7.67
CA GLU A 8 10.45 2.95 8.60
C GLU A 8 11.22 4.14 8.00
N GLU A 9 11.56 4.07 6.72
CA GLU A 9 12.24 5.16 6.03
C GLU A 9 11.29 6.33 5.71
N TRP A 10 9.97 6.11 5.63
CA TRP A 10 9.02 7.12 5.16
C TRP A 10 9.03 8.43 5.98
N ASN A 11 9.47 9.52 5.34
CA ASN A 11 9.47 10.86 5.90
C ASN A 11 9.29 11.95 4.82
N VAL A 12 9.17 13.21 5.25
CA VAL A 12 8.89 14.34 4.35
C VAL A 12 10.00 14.57 3.33
N ASP A 13 11.25 14.22 3.65
CA ASP A 13 12.40 14.47 2.78
C ASP A 13 12.56 13.39 1.69
N ASN A 14 12.07 12.17 1.94
CA ASN A 14 12.21 11.04 1.00
C ASN A 14 10.89 10.51 0.42
N MET A 15 9.73 10.99 0.89
CA MET A 15 8.42 10.52 0.42
C MET A 15 8.27 10.61 -1.10
N ASP A 16 8.78 11.67 -1.75
CA ASP A 16 8.65 11.84 -3.20
C ASP A 16 9.49 10.82 -3.99
N THR A 17 10.61 10.35 -3.39
CA THR A 17 11.47 9.33 -3.98
C THR A 17 10.94 7.93 -3.73
N LEU A 18 10.31 7.70 -2.59
CA LEU A 18 9.70 6.42 -2.20
C LEU A 18 8.31 6.21 -2.80
N MET A 19 7.59 7.28 -3.16
CA MET A 19 6.22 7.20 -3.68
C MET A 19 6.07 6.24 -4.87
N PRO A 20 6.94 6.26 -5.91
CA PRO A 20 6.84 5.31 -7.01
C PRO A 20 7.00 3.86 -6.54
N LEU A 21 7.94 3.61 -5.63
CA LEU A 21 8.18 2.28 -5.06
C LEU A 21 6.97 1.78 -4.27
N VAL A 22 6.36 2.64 -3.45
CA VAL A 22 5.12 2.33 -2.72
C VAL A 22 4.01 1.94 -3.69
N CYS A 23 3.79 2.73 -4.76
CA CYS A 23 2.76 2.44 -5.76
C CYS A 23 3.01 1.10 -6.47
N ASP A 24 4.26 0.77 -6.79
CA ASP A 24 4.63 -0.49 -7.43
C ASP A 24 4.38 -1.69 -6.49
N VAL A 25 4.77 -1.57 -5.21
CA VAL A 25 4.53 -2.59 -4.18
C VAL A 25 3.03 -2.82 -3.96
N VAL A 26 2.26 -1.74 -3.74
CA VAL A 26 0.81 -1.82 -3.54
C VAL A 26 0.11 -2.45 -4.75
N SER A 27 0.51 -2.07 -5.97
CA SER A 27 -0.05 -2.67 -7.19
C SER A 27 0.25 -4.16 -7.29
N PHE A 28 1.48 -4.55 -6.95
CA PHE A 28 1.89 -5.95 -6.94
C PHE A 28 1.07 -6.75 -5.93
N ASP A 29 0.96 -6.27 -4.70
CA ASP A 29 0.25 -6.93 -3.62
C ASP A 29 -1.25 -7.10 -3.93
N MET A 30 -1.87 -6.05 -4.47
CA MET A 30 -3.28 -6.05 -4.90
C MET A 30 -3.57 -7.06 -6.00
N GLN A 31 -2.59 -7.39 -6.84
CA GLN A 31 -2.71 -8.39 -7.92
C GLN A 31 -2.41 -9.83 -7.44
N HIS A 32 -1.74 -9.98 -6.30
CA HIS A 32 -1.26 -11.28 -5.80
C HIS A 32 -1.97 -11.73 -4.51
N SER A 33 -3.17 -11.21 -4.24
CA SER A 33 -3.95 -11.54 -3.04
C SER A 33 -3.26 -11.20 -1.72
N ALA A 34 -2.39 -10.19 -1.73
CA ALA A 34 -1.69 -9.65 -0.57
C ALA A 34 -2.28 -8.28 -0.16
N GLU A 35 -3.59 -8.11 -0.30
CA GLU A 35 -4.23 -6.79 -0.18
C GLU A 35 -4.21 -6.25 1.24
N ILE A 36 -4.13 -7.16 2.22
CA ILE A 36 -3.95 -6.82 3.63
C ILE A 36 -2.58 -6.17 3.85
N GLN A 37 -1.50 -6.74 3.29
CA GLN A 37 -0.16 -6.15 3.38
C GLN A 37 -0.11 -4.76 2.74
N ALA A 38 -0.73 -4.60 1.57
CA ALA A 38 -0.84 -3.29 0.92
C ALA A 38 -1.61 -2.26 1.77
N CYS A 39 -2.68 -2.69 2.45
CA CYS A 39 -3.42 -1.83 3.37
C CYS A 39 -2.58 -1.43 4.58
N ASP A 40 -1.84 -2.36 5.18
CA ASP A 40 -0.97 -2.10 6.33
C ASP A 40 0.13 -1.09 5.98
N LEU A 41 0.83 -1.30 4.87
CA LEU A 41 1.85 -0.37 4.38
C LEU A 41 1.27 1.04 4.20
N LEU A 42 0.15 1.16 3.50
CA LEU A 42 -0.48 2.46 3.24
C LEU A 42 -1.05 3.12 4.50
N MET A 43 -1.43 2.33 5.51
CA MET A 43 -1.85 2.83 6.81
C MET A 43 -0.67 3.37 7.62
N GLU A 44 0.46 2.67 7.62
CA GLU A 44 1.68 3.09 8.33
C GLU A 44 2.25 4.42 7.81
N ILE A 45 2.19 4.64 6.49
CA ILE A 45 2.68 5.88 5.86
C ILE A 45 1.63 6.99 5.70
N ASP A 46 0.42 6.77 6.23
CA ASP A 46 -0.75 7.67 6.12
C ASP A 46 -1.07 8.06 4.67
N ARG A 47 -1.12 7.05 3.78
CA ARG A 47 -1.47 7.16 2.35
C ARG A 47 -2.56 6.17 1.92
N LEU A 48 -3.47 5.83 2.84
CA LEU A 48 -4.67 5.02 2.59
C LEU A 48 -5.49 5.47 1.37
N ASN A 49 -5.43 6.76 1.01
CA ASN A 49 -6.09 7.30 -0.18
C ASN A 49 -5.65 6.63 -1.50
N LEU A 50 -4.44 6.09 -1.56
CA LEU A 50 -3.90 5.40 -2.74
C LEU A 50 -4.61 4.05 -3.00
N LEU A 51 -5.18 3.40 -1.99
CA LEU A 51 -5.90 2.12 -2.16
C LEU A 51 -6.97 2.19 -3.24
N THR A 52 -7.69 3.31 -3.32
CA THR A 52 -8.77 3.52 -4.29
C THR A 52 -8.30 3.41 -5.75
N GLN A 53 -7.01 3.63 -6.02
CA GLN A 53 -6.41 3.54 -7.35
C GLN A 53 -6.04 2.10 -7.73
N HIS A 54 -5.87 1.23 -6.74
CA HIS A 54 -5.40 -0.15 -6.92
C HIS A 54 -6.49 -1.20 -6.61
N MET A 55 -7.67 -0.76 -6.18
CA MET A 55 -8.82 -1.62 -5.89
C MET A 55 -9.62 -1.97 -7.14
N ASP A 56 -10.05 -3.23 -7.22
CA ASP A 56 -10.95 -3.76 -8.23
C ASP A 56 -12.02 -4.68 -7.60
N GLN A 57 -12.93 -5.23 -8.41
CA GLN A 57 -14.00 -6.09 -7.91
C GLN A 57 -13.50 -7.36 -7.20
N SER A 58 -12.30 -7.83 -7.49
CA SER A 58 -11.72 -9.06 -6.95
C SER A 58 -11.10 -8.89 -5.55
N ASN A 59 -10.66 -7.67 -5.22
CA ASN A 59 -10.06 -7.35 -3.92
C ASN A 59 -10.94 -6.43 -3.04
N TYR A 60 -11.87 -5.68 -3.62
CA TYR A 60 -12.73 -4.72 -2.91
C TYR A 60 -13.38 -5.30 -1.65
N ALA A 61 -14.01 -6.48 -1.77
CA ALA A 61 -14.70 -7.10 -0.64
C ALA A 61 -13.76 -7.48 0.51
N ARG A 62 -12.53 -7.92 0.20
CA ARG A 62 -11.52 -8.29 1.21
C ARG A 62 -10.98 -7.05 1.90
N VAL A 63 -10.66 -6.01 1.13
CA VAL A 63 -10.17 -4.74 1.66
C VAL A 63 -11.22 -4.09 2.57
N CYS A 64 -12.49 -4.05 2.15
CA CYS A 64 -13.57 -3.47 2.97
C CYS A 64 -13.91 -4.27 4.24
N LEU A 65 -13.58 -5.57 4.29
CA LEU A 65 -13.76 -6.38 5.50
C LEU A 65 -12.57 -6.24 6.45
N TYR A 66 -11.40 -5.87 5.91
CA TYR A 66 -10.17 -5.69 6.67
C TYR A 66 -10.12 -4.33 7.38
N LEU A 67 -10.50 -3.27 6.66
CA LEU A 67 -10.65 -1.91 7.19
C LEU A 67 -11.86 -1.78 8.13
#